data_AF-A0A939WG11-F1
#
_entry.id   AF-A0A939WG11-F1
#
_cell.length_a   1.000
_cell.length_b   1.000
_cell.length_c   1.000
_cell.angle_alpha   90.00
_cell.angle_beta   90.00
_cell.angle_gamma   90.00
#
_symmetry.space_group_name_H-M   'P 1'
#
loop_
_entity.id
_entity.type
_entity.pdbx_description
1 polymer ?
#
loop_
_entity_poly.entity_id
_entity_poly.type
_entity_poly.pdbx_seq_one_letter_code
_entity_poly.pdbx_strand_id
1 'polypeptide(L)'
;MIEQSNGAQQKEFFDFFEAKTGCRPEKMELVSVSGTRSSLKTLGLELPSFQKDLWGLLVYCGEKLFFYIHPTEYSYMGLVRKDSSKEMKIEEQLVCFTDFVSFSVSVPMPRIRFLRFFCNNHILSVSVTKQTVTGETETAVIQMQSLTKASVLQQKLQPFIR
;
A
#
# COMPACT_ATOMS: atom_id res chain seq x y z
N MET A 1 2.55 22.22 21.38
CA MET A 1 2.69 20.98 22.18
C MET A 1 2.04 19.81 21.44
N ILE A 2 2.43 19.57 20.17
CA ILE A 2 1.78 18.56 19.28
C ILE A 2 2.81 17.55 18.74
N GLU A 3 4.10 17.89 18.68
CA GLU A 3 5.15 17.04 18.10
C GLU A 3 5.53 15.82 18.96
N GLN A 4 5.35 15.85 20.29
CA GLN A 4 5.79 14.74 21.15
C GLN A 4 4.87 13.51 21.09
N SER A 5 3.58 13.68 20.80
CA SER A 5 2.62 12.56 20.75
C SER A 5 2.84 11.62 19.56
N ASN A 6 3.35 12.16 18.44
CA ASN A 6 3.50 11.42 17.19
C ASN A 6 4.71 10.46 17.22
N GLY A 7 5.79 10.85 17.90
CA GLY A 7 7.00 10.03 18.03
C GLY A 7 6.82 8.79 18.91
N ALA A 8 6.04 8.89 19.99
CA ALA A 8 5.76 7.76 20.87
C ALA A 8 4.89 6.69 20.18
N GLN A 9 3.80 7.12 19.52
CA GLN A 9 2.92 6.23 18.76
C GLN A 9 3.63 5.58 17.58
N GLN A 10 4.49 6.34 16.88
CA GLN A 10 5.30 5.81 15.80
C GLN A 10 6.30 4.75 16.30
N LYS A 11 6.95 5.01 17.44
CA LYS A 11 7.88 4.05 18.05
C LYS A 11 7.16 2.76 18.46
N GLU A 12 6.01 2.88 19.11
CA GLU A 12 5.17 1.73 19.49
C GLU A 12 4.77 0.90 18.26
N PHE A 13 4.36 1.55 17.17
CA PHE A 13 4.09 0.87 15.92
C PHE A 13 5.33 0.18 15.35
N PHE A 14 6.50 0.84 15.40
CA PHE A 14 7.74 0.26 14.86
C PHE A 14 8.18 -0.98 15.65
N ASP A 15 8.10 -0.90 16.98
CA ASP A 15 8.43 -2.01 17.87
C ASP A 15 7.43 -3.18 17.68
N PHE A 16 6.13 -2.88 17.54
CA PHE A 16 5.10 -3.87 17.19
C PHE A 16 5.36 -4.53 15.84
N PHE A 17 5.63 -3.74 14.80
CA PHE A 17 5.79 -4.24 13.44
C PHE A 17 7.08 -5.08 13.29
N GLU A 18 8.16 -4.66 13.95
CA GLU A 18 9.40 -5.43 14.02
C GLU A 18 9.17 -6.77 14.73
N ALA A 19 8.48 -6.77 15.88
CA ALA A 19 8.14 -8.02 16.57
C ALA A 19 7.31 -8.97 15.70
N LYS A 20 6.43 -8.43 14.85
CA LYS A 20 5.56 -9.21 13.95
C LYS A 20 6.29 -9.77 12.73
N THR A 21 7.17 -8.98 12.12
CA THR A 21 7.77 -9.28 10.80
C THR A 21 9.25 -9.65 10.85
N GLY A 22 9.90 -9.46 12.00
CA GLY A 22 11.34 -9.52 12.15
C GLY A 22 12.10 -8.41 11.41
N CYS A 23 11.39 -7.39 10.91
CA CYS A 23 11.95 -6.34 10.07
C CYS A 23 11.74 -4.97 10.74
N ARG A 24 12.83 -4.24 11.02
CA ARG A 24 12.75 -2.90 11.63
C ARG A 24 12.21 -1.88 10.63
N PRO A 25 11.09 -1.19 10.93
CA PRO A 25 10.63 -0.11 10.07
C PRO A 25 11.56 1.09 10.13
N GLU A 26 11.84 1.67 8.97
CA GLU A 26 12.58 2.91 8.81
C GLU A 26 11.63 4.07 8.51
N LYS A 27 10.59 3.77 7.73
CA LYS A 27 9.62 4.76 7.26
C LYS A 27 8.27 4.11 6.99
N MET A 28 7.21 4.92 7.06
CA MET A 28 5.86 4.54 6.66
C MET A 28 5.18 5.66 5.88
N GLU A 29 4.34 5.29 4.92
CA GLU A 29 3.51 6.22 4.15
C GLU A 29 2.11 5.66 3.99
N LEU A 30 1.08 6.47 4.28
CA LEU A 30 -0.31 6.10 4.03
C LEU A 30 -0.57 6.06 2.52
N VAL A 31 -1.10 4.95 2.05
CA VAL A 31 -1.48 4.75 0.65
C VAL A 31 -2.85 4.07 0.55
N SER A 32 -3.54 4.27 -0.56
CA SER A 32 -4.65 3.43 -0.95
C SER A 32 -4.27 2.53 -2.12
N VAL A 33 -4.72 1.28 -2.07
CA VAL A 33 -4.48 0.25 -3.07
C VAL A 33 -5.82 -0.15 -3.68
N SER A 34 -5.93 -0.11 -5.00
CA SER A 34 -7.13 -0.50 -5.74
C SER A 34 -6.77 -1.39 -6.91
N GLY A 35 -7.72 -2.19 -7.38
CA GLY A 35 -7.50 -3.12 -8.48
C GLY A 35 -8.72 -4.01 -8.71
N THR A 36 -8.59 -4.95 -9.65
CA THR A 36 -9.62 -5.99 -9.78
C THR A 36 -9.59 -6.89 -8.54
N ARG A 37 -10.74 -7.51 -8.20
CA ARG A 37 -10.78 -8.50 -7.11
C ARG A 37 -9.79 -9.64 -7.32
N SER A 38 -9.58 -10.05 -8.58
CA SER A 38 -8.57 -11.05 -8.94
C SER A 38 -7.17 -10.56 -8.57
N SER A 39 -6.78 -9.37 -9.04
CA SER A 39 -5.46 -8.79 -8.76
C SER A 39 -5.17 -8.69 -7.26
N LEU A 40 -6.15 -8.22 -6.47
CA LEU A 40 -5.99 -8.10 -5.01
C LEU A 40 -5.88 -9.49 -4.36
N LYS A 41 -6.67 -10.46 -4.80
CA LYS A 41 -6.58 -11.84 -4.31
C LYS A 41 -5.24 -12.49 -4.63
N THR A 42 -4.65 -12.24 -5.80
CA THR A 42 -3.30 -12.70 -6.15
C THR A 42 -2.25 -12.20 -5.14
N LEU A 43 -2.44 -10.99 -4.62
CA LEU A 43 -1.61 -10.39 -3.57
C LEU A 43 -1.93 -10.89 -2.15
N GLY A 44 -2.95 -11.75 -1.98
CA GLY A 44 -3.44 -12.16 -0.67
C GLY A 44 -4.25 -11.09 0.05
N LEU A 45 -4.75 -10.09 -0.68
CA LEU A 45 -5.56 -9.00 -0.15
C LEU A 45 -7.05 -9.25 -0.40
N GLU A 46 -7.87 -8.91 0.60
CA GLU A 46 -9.31 -9.03 0.56
C GLU A 46 -9.96 -7.65 0.56
N LEU A 47 -10.65 -7.34 -0.54
CA LEU A 47 -11.41 -6.11 -0.70
C LEU A 47 -12.87 -6.33 -0.24
N PRO A 48 -13.35 -5.62 0.79
CA PRO A 48 -14.73 -5.75 1.23
C PRO A 48 -15.74 -5.42 0.12
N SER A 49 -16.93 -6.02 0.17
CA SER A 49 -17.91 -6.02 -0.95
C SER A 49 -18.29 -4.64 -1.49
N PHE A 50 -18.23 -3.59 -0.67
CA PHE A 50 -18.66 -2.23 -1.02
C PHE A 50 -17.51 -1.22 -1.22
N GLN A 51 -16.27 -1.65 -1.03
CA GLN A 51 -15.11 -0.76 -1.13
C GLN A 51 -14.47 -0.82 -2.51
N LYS A 52 -13.87 0.30 -2.92
CA LYS A 52 -13.15 0.44 -4.20
C LYS A 52 -11.63 0.38 -4.02
N ASP A 53 -11.16 0.68 -2.83
CA ASP A 53 -9.77 0.75 -2.44
C ASP A 53 -9.57 0.26 -1.00
N LEU A 54 -8.39 -0.30 -0.74
CA LEU A 54 -7.88 -0.66 0.58
C LEU A 54 -6.92 0.42 1.03
N TRP A 55 -7.18 1.02 2.19
CA TRP A 55 -6.24 1.95 2.81
C TRP A 55 -5.33 1.21 3.77
N GLY A 56 -4.06 1.60 3.80
CA GLY A 56 -3.06 1.00 4.67
C GLY A 56 -1.73 1.74 4.64
N LEU A 57 -0.80 1.25 5.45
CA LEU A 57 0.57 1.75 5.55
C LEU A 57 1.49 0.98 4.61
N LEU A 58 2.18 1.72 3.75
CA LEU A 58 3.35 1.24 3.04
C LEU A 58 4.56 1.40 3.97
N VAL A 59 5.13 0.29 4.44
CA VAL A 59 6.20 0.25 5.45
C VAL A 59 7.51 -0.19 4.80
N TYR A 60 8.54 0.64 4.96
CA TYR A 60 9.88 0.45 4.41
C TYR A 60 10.78 -0.15 5.50
N CYS A 61 11.35 -1.32 5.26
CA CYS A 61 12.22 -2.03 6.20
C CYS A 61 13.51 -2.49 5.49
N GLY A 62 14.49 -1.60 5.34
CA GLY A 62 15.72 -1.89 4.61
C GLY A 62 15.44 -2.39 3.18
N GLU A 63 15.69 -3.68 2.94
CA GLU A 63 15.45 -4.35 1.65
C GLU A 63 14.04 -4.89 1.45
N LYS A 64 13.16 -4.79 2.47
CA LYS A 64 11.77 -5.26 2.39
C LYS A 64 10.76 -4.13 2.36
N LEU A 65 9.72 -4.33 1.55
CA LEU A 65 8.60 -3.41 1.41
C LEU A 65 7.30 -4.12 1.75
N PHE A 66 6.57 -3.59 2.72
CA PHE A 66 5.30 -4.15 3.16
C PHE A 66 4.15 -3.19 2.89
N PHE A 67 2.97 -3.74 2.62
CA PHE A 67 1.71 -3.02 2.75
C PHE A 67 0.89 -3.67 3.87
N TYR A 68 0.51 -2.85 4.84
CA TYR A 68 -0.10 -3.27 6.10
C TYR A 68 -1.42 -2.54 6.33
N ILE A 69 -2.48 -3.28 6.59
CA ILE A 69 -3.79 -2.75 6.95
C ILE A 69 -4.06 -3.15 8.39
N HIS A 70 -4.23 -2.15 9.26
CA HIS A 70 -4.60 -2.39 10.64
C HIS A 70 -6.13 -2.62 10.74
N PRO A 71 -6.62 -3.59 11.53
CA PRO A 71 -8.06 -3.90 11.62
C PRO A 71 -8.91 -2.77 12.21
N THR A 72 -8.27 -1.82 12.90
CA THR A 72 -8.92 -0.62 13.47
C THR A 72 -8.58 0.67 12.72
N GLU A 73 -7.95 0.61 11.54
CA GLU A 73 -7.46 1.83 10.88
C GLU A 73 -8.59 2.80 10.47
N TYR A 74 -9.84 2.33 10.34
CA TYR A 74 -10.99 3.24 10.21
C TYR A 74 -11.15 4.19 11.41
N SER A 75 -10.70 3.81 12.60
CA SER A 75 -10.71 4.67 13.78
C SER A 75 -9.67 5.80 13.68
N TYR A 76 -8.51 5.56 13.06
CA TYR A 76 -7.49 6.58 12.82
C TYR A 76 -7.80 7.43 11.56
N MET A 77 -8.36 6.82 10.50
CA MET A 77 -8.86 7.52 9.32
C MET A 77 -10.18 8.27 9.57
N GLY A 78 -10.87 7.99 10.67
CA GLY A 78 -12.04 8.74 11.15
C GLY A 78 -11.74 10.20 11.52
N LEU A 79 -10.46 10.57 11.68
CA LEU A 79 -10.02 11.97 11.77
C LEU A 79 -10.04 12.71 10.42
N VAL A 80 -10.02 11.99 9.29
CA VAL A 80 -10.00 12.57 7.93
C VAL A 80 -11.35 12.44 7.21
N ARG A 81 -12.19 11.48 7.61
CA ARG A 81 -13.54 11.28 7.04
C ARG A 81 -14.60 11.38 8.13
N LYS A 82 -15.14 12.58 8.33
CA LYS A 82 -16.49 12.75 8.90
C LYS A 82 -17.48 12.21 7.88
N ASP A 83 -17.84 10.94 7.97
CA ASP A 83 -19.23 10.50 7.79
C ASP A 83 -19.40 8.98 7.86
N SER A 84 -20.45 8.60 8.59
CA SER A 84 -21.30 7.42 8.43
C SER A 84 -20.76 6.01 8.76
N SER A 85 -21.13 5.58 9.97
CA SER A 85 -21.97 4.40 10.28
C SER A 85 -21.60 3.01 9.74
N LYS A 86 -21.54 2.07 10.71
CA LYS A 86 -21.15 0.65 10.68
C LYS A 86 -19.65 0.43 10.63
N GLU A 87 -19.10 0.07 11.78
CA GLU A 87 -17.77 -0.54 11.97
C GLU A 87 -17.66 -1.80 11.08
N MET A 88 -17.38 -1.63 9.79
CA MET A 88 -16.82 -2.71 9.00
C MET A 88 -15.40 -2.93 9.51
N LYS A 89 -15.28 -3.88 10.44
CA LYS A 89 -13.99 -4.44 10.83
C LYS A 89 -13.40 -5.08 9.59
N ILE A 90 -12.41 -4.41 9.00
CA ILE A 90 -11.51 -5.07 8.07
C ILE A 90 -10.58 -5.94 8.91
N GLU A 91 -10.33 -7.17 8.48
CA GLU A 91 -9.32 -8.00 9.14
C GLU A 91 -7.93 -7.43 8.88
N GLU A 92 -7.00 -7.69 9.80
CA GLU A 92 -5.61 -7.31 9.58
C GLU A 92 -5.08 -7.99 8.30
N GLN A 93 -4.47 -7.20 7.42
CA GLN A 93 -3.88 -7.71 6.18
C GLN A 93 -2.43 -7.24 6.08
N LEU A 94 -1.54 -8.13 5.69
CA LEU A 94 -0.12 -7.84 5.52
C LEU A 94 0.40 -8.54 4.26
N VAL A 95 0.99 -7.75 3.37
CA VAL A 95 1.66 -8.25 2.17
C VAL A 95 3.09 -7.72 2.12
N CYS A 96 4.05 -8.60 1.82
CA CYS A 96 5.43 -8.23 1.55
C CYS A 96 5.65 -8.22 0.03
N PHE A 97 5.76 -7.05 -0.59
CA PHE A 97 5.96 -6.94 -2.04
C PHE A 97 7.28 -7.54 -2.50
N THR A 98 8.27 -7.59 -1.61
CA THR A 98 9.60 -8.18 -1.87
C THR A 98 9.64 -9.69 -1.69
N ASP A 99 8.50 -10.35 -1.47
CA ASP A 99 8.40 -11.82 -1.54
C ASP A 99 7.93 -12.31 -2.92
N PHE A 100 7.51 -11.40 -3.80
CA PHE A 100 7.01 -11.72 -5.15
C PHE A 100 8.12 -11.79 -6.18
N VAL A 101 7.98 -12.65 -7.20
CA VAL A 101 9.01 -12.86 -8.23
C VAL A 101 9.41 -11.55 -8.91
N SER A 102 8.44 -10.71 -9.23
CA SER A 102 8.68 -9.38 -9.78
C SER A 102 7.88 -8.32 -9.02
N PHE A 103 8.46 -7.14 -8.93
CA PHE A 103 7.78 -5.94 -8.43
C PHE A 103 8.20 -4.78 -9.32
N SER A 104 7.23 -4.18 -10.02
CA SER A 104 7.49 -3.05 -10.90
C SER A 104 6.46 -1.96 -10.72
N VAL A 105 6.89 -0.72 -10.92
CA VAL A 105 6.05 0.46 -10.76
C VAL A 105 6.18 1.37 -11.97
N SER A 106 5.05 1.93 -12.40
CA SER A 106 5.01 2.90 -13.49
C SER A 106 4.02 4.02 -13.17
N VAL A 107 4.36 5.23 -13.61
CA VAL A 107 3.40 6.34 -13.60
C VAL A 107 2.43 6.12 -14.76
N PRO A 108 1.10 6.10 -14.53
CA PRO A 108 0.12 5.95 -15.59
C PRO A 108 0.31 7.06 -16.63
N MET A 109 0.73 6.70 -17.84
CA MET A 109 0.79 7.66 -18.93
C MET A 109 -0.61 7.82 -19.54
N PRO A 110 -1.11 9.06 -19.71
CA PRO A 110 -2.37 9.25 -20.41
C PRO A 110 -2.26 8.74 -21.84
N ARG A 111 -3.35 8.15 -22.33
CA ARG A 111 -3.50 7.81 -23.76
C ARG A 111 -3.47 9.03 -24.67
N ILE A 112 -3.71 10.23 -24.14
CA ILE A 112 -3.77 11.49 -24.87
C ILE A 112 -2.70 12.45 -24.32
N ARG A 113 -1.73 12.83 -25.15
CA ARG A 113 -0.54 13.62 -24.73
C ARG A 113 -0.86 14.96 -24.08
N PHE A 114 -1.94 15.66 -24.47
CA PHE A 114 -2.28 16.97 -23.89
C PHE A 114 -2.91 16.88 -22.49
N LEU A 115 -3.48 15.73 -22.12
CA LEU A 115 -4.04 15.50 -20.78
C LEU A 115 -2.96 15.21 -19.73
N ARG A 116 -1.68 15.16 -20.12
CA ARG A 116 -0.54 14.91 -19.21
C ARG A 116 -0.43 15.91 -18.08
N PHE A 117 -0.93 17.13 -18.26
CA PHE A 117 -0.98 18.16 -17.21
C PHE A 117 -2.09 17.93 -16.16
N PHE A 118 -3.10 17.13 -16.50
CA PHE A 118 -4.27 16.85 -15.65
C PHE A 118 -4.27 15.42 -15.07
N CYS A 119 -3.28 14.60 -15.41
CA CYS A 119 -3.23 13.23 -14.92
C CYS A 119 -2.95 13.18 -13.42
N ASN A 120 -3.56 12.17 -12.78
CA ASN A 120 -3.49 11.90 -11.35
C ASN A 120 -2.03 11.77 -10.89
N ASN A 121 -1.44 12.90 -10.52
CA ASN A 121 -0.03 13.07 -10.11
C ASN A 121 0.34 12.30 -8.84
N HIS A 122 -0.56 11.47 -8.34
CA HIS A 122 -0.53 10.80 -7.04
C HIS A 122 -0.81 9.30 -7.16
N ILE A 123 -1.05 8.78 -8.37
CA ILE A 123 -1.34 7.36 -8.62
C ILE A 123 -0.15 6.71 -9.33
N LEU A 124 0.26 5.55 -8.83
CA LEU A 124 1.18 4.63 -9.47
C LEU A 124 0.47 3.35 -9.88
N SER A 125 0.79 2.84 -11.06
CA SER A 125 0.45 1.46 -11.42
C SER A 125 1.56 0.56 -10.88
N VAL A 126 1.19 -0.44 -10.10
CA VAL A 126 2.11 -1.44 -9.55
C VAL A 126 1.75 -2.78 -10.17
N SER A 127 2.75 -3.47 -10.71
CA SER A 127 2.62 -4.81 -11.27
C SER A 127 3.48 -5.76 -10.44
N VAL A 128 2.86 -6.84 -9.98
CA VAL A 128 3.48 -7.82 -9.09
C VAL A 128 3.25 -9.20 -9.68
N THR A 129 4.31 -9.99 -9.84
CA THR A 129 4.20 -11.38 -10.32
C THR A 129 4.45 -12.37 -9.19
N LYS A 130 3.50 -13.27 -8.97
CA LYS A 130 3.60 -14.37 -8.02
C LYS A 130 3.88 -15.68 -8.76
N GLN A 131 4.76 -16.51 -8.22
CA GLN A 131 4.86 -17.91 -8.66
C GLN A 131 3.83 -18.75 -7.91
N THR A 132 3.03 -19.52 -8.64
CA THR A 132 2.05 -20.44 -8.09
C THR A 132 2.72 -21.75 -7.68
N VAL A 133 1.99 -22.57 -6.90
CA VAL A 133 2.44 -23.90 -6.49
C VAL A 133 2.63 -24.83 -7.69
N THR A 134 1.95 -24.58 -8.81
CA THR A 134 2.09 -25.34 -10.07
C THR A 134 3.30 -24.92 -10.90
N GLY A 135 4.06 -23.90 -10.46
CA GLY A 135 5.20 -23.35 -11.18
C GLY A 135 4.83 -22.30 -12.23
N GLU A 136 3.53 -22.05 -12.45
CA GLU A 136 3.05 -20.97 -13.32
C GLU A 136 3.22 -19.60 -12.65
N THR A 137 3.22 -18.54 -13.45
CA THR A 137 3.32 -17.17 -12.95
C THR A 137 2.00 -16.43 -13.14
N GLU A 138 1.50 -15.80 -12.08
CA GLU A 138 0.32 -14.94 -12.12
C GLU A 138 0.75 -13.50 -11.86
N THR A 139 0.31 -12.57 -12.74
CA THR A 139 0.64 -11.14 -12.61
C THR A 139 -0.60 -10.36 -12.20
N ALA A 140 -0.48 -9.66 -11.07
CA ALA A 140 -1.48 -8.72 -10.58
C ALA A 140 -1.07 -7.29 -10.91
N VAL A 141 -2.00 -6.54 -11.50
CA VAL A 141 -1.86 -5.08 -11.66
C VAL A 141 -2.82 -4.39 -10.71
N ILE A 142 -2.28 -3.52 -9.87
CA ILE A 142 -3.00 -2.67 -8.92
C ILE A 142 -2.60 -1.20 -9.11
N GLN A 143 -3.39 -0.30 -8.56
CA GLN A 143 -3.10 1.12 -8.47
C GLN A 143 -2.83 1.49 -7.02
N MET A 144 -1.74 2.19 -6.78
CA MET A 144 -1.37 2.73 -5.48
C MET A 144 -1.49 4.26 -5.52
N GLN A 145 -2.33 4.82 -4.67
CA GLN A 145 -2.51 6.27 -4.53
C GLN A 145 -1.90 6.74 -3.20
N SER A 146 -1.12 7.82 -3.24
CA SER A 146 -0.51 8.43 -2.05
C SER A 146 -0.75 9.94 -2.00
N LEU A 147 -0.61 10.54 -0.83
CA LEU A 147 -0.54 12.01 -0.71
C LEU A 147 0.74 12.57 -1.37
N THR A 148 1.77 11.74 -1.54
CA THR A 148 2.99 12.13 -2.24
C THR A 148 2.82 12.01 -3.75
N LYS A 149 3.59 12.80 -4.52
CA LYS A 149 3.55 12.71 -5.98
C LYS A 149 3.99 11.32 -6.43
N ALA A 150 3.33 10.77 -7.44
CA ALA A 150 3.61 9.47 -8.03
C ALA A 150 5.09 9.31 -8.42
N SER A 151 5.70 10.34 -9.03
CA SER A 151 7.14 10.31 -9.35
C SER A 151 8.04 10.21 -8.12
N VAL A 152 7.68 10.88 -7.02
CA VAL A 152 8.41 10.83 -5.75
C VAL A 152 8.23 9.48 -5.08
N LEU A 153 7.02 8.93 -5.08
CA LEU A 153 6.76 7.58 -4.59
C LEU A 153 7.51 6.54 -5.43
N GLN A 154 7.52 6.70 -6.75
CA GLN A 154 8.27 5.82 -7.67
C GLN A 154 9.77 5.82 -7.36
N GLN A 155 10.34 6.99 -7.06
CA GLN A 155 11.74 7.13 -6.66
C GLN A 155 12.03 6.39 -5.35
N LYS A 156 11.16 6.53 -4.34
CA LYS A 156 11.28 5.80 -3.07
C LYS A 156 11.15 4.29 -3.23
N LEU A 157 10.39 3.86 -4.22
CA LEU A 157 10.17 2.45 -4.51
C LEU A 157 11.28 1.81 -5.36
N GLN A 158 12.18 2.60 -5.97
CA GLN A 158 13.27 2.09 -6.81
C GLN A 158 14.09 0.96 -6.17
N PRO A 159 14.48 1.02 -4.89
CA PRO A 159 15.29 -0.05 -4.27
C PRO A 159 14.61 -1.42 -4.23
N PHE A 160 13.29 -1.47 -4.38
CA PHE A 160 12.51 -2.71 -4.29
C PHE A 160 12.09 -3.25 -5.67
N ILE A 161 12.40 -2.54 -6.76
CA ILE A 161 12.04 -2.94 -8.11
C ILE A 161 12.96 -4.07 -8.58
N ARG A 162 12.35 -5.14 -9.10
CA ARG A 162 13.04 -6.31 -9.65
C ARG A 162 12.20 -7.01 -10.71
#